data_AF-A0AAE3WMG9-F1
#
_entry.id   AF-A0AAE3WMG9-F1
#
_cell.length_a   1.000
_cell.length_b   1.000
_cell.length_c   1.000
_cell.angle_alpha   90.00
_cell.angle_beta   90.00
_cell.angle_gamma   90.00
#
_symmetry.space_group_name_H-M   'P 1'
#
loop_
_entity.id
_entity.type
_entity.pdbx_description
1 polymer ?
#
loop_
_entity_poly.entity_id
_entity_poly.type
_entity_poly.pdbx_seq_one_letter_code
_entity_poly.pdbx_strand_id
1 'polypeptide(L)'
;MDQNLLQMNQVRSEDELAVVNISSTEIGALSKEAAERILQNKDTDDIHLLMYVPIEKKADLIWLIESVGQALEDEDEDNVALEFADLLYFFVIPFYKEYILREHHLYECIDDLLVRLASRTHSDIHTLVDAMRDDLTE
;
A
#
# COMPACT_ATOMS: atom_id res chain seq x y z
N MET A 1 -16.66 -34.67 20.80
CA MET A 1 -16.45 -34.39 19.36
C MET A 1 -17.55 -33.41 18.99
N ASP A 2 -17.37 -32.11 18.79
CA ASP A 2 -16.16 -31.32 18.57
C ASP A 2 -16.37 -29.90 19.12
N GLN A 3 -15.91 -29.63 20.34
CA GLN A 3 -15.82 -28.25 20.86
C GLN A 3 -14.47 -27.58 20.50
N ASN A 4 -13.53 -28.34 19.92
CA ASN A 4 -12.22 -27.84 19.49
C ASN A 4 -12.22 -27.21 18.08
N LEU A 5 -13.27 -27.42 17.27
CA LEU A 5 -13.36 -26.80 15.93
C LEU A 5 -13.90 -25.37 15.96
N LEU A 6 -14.70 -25.01 16.97
CA LEU A 6 -15.28 -23.67 17.08
C LEU A 6 -14.33 -22.65 17.73
N GLN A 7 -13.33 -23.09 18.49
CA GLN A 7 -12.34 -22.20 19.10
C GLN A 7 -11.16 -21.87 18.17
N MET A 8 -10.85 -22.73 17.18
CA MET A 8 -9.78 -22.44 16.21
C MET A 8 -10.13 -21.34 15.21
N ASN A 9 -11.42 -21.05 14.99
CA ASN A 9 -11.86 -19.93 14.15
C ASN A 9 -11.99 -18.60 14.91
N GLN A 10 -11.76 -18.61 16.23
CA GLN A 10 -12.00 -17.43 17.09
C GLN A 10 -10.71 -16.67 17.46
N VAL A 11 -9.55 -17.09 16.93
CA VAL A 11 -8.27 -16.39 17.12
C VAL A 11 -7.53 -16.23 15.79
N ARG A 12 -8.26 -15.90 14.71
CA ARG A 12 -7.66 -14.97 13.74
C ARG A 12 -7.70 -13.63 14.44
N SER A 13 -6.60 -13.29 15.11
CA SER A 13 -6.44 -11.97 15.74
C SER A 13 -6.76 -10.91 14.68
N GLU A 14 -7.41 -9.82 15.07
CA GLU A 14 -7.74 -8.68 14.20
C GLU A 14 -6.50 -8.09 13.48
N ASP A 15 -5.29 -8.54 13.83
CA ASP A 15 -4.00 -8.16 13.27
C ASP A 15 -3.53 -8.95 12.03
N GLU A 16 -4.06 -10.15 11.73
CA GLU A 16 -3.58 -10.95 10.59
C GLU A 16 -4.30 -10.59 9.29
N LEU A 17 -3.57 -10.01 8.32
CA LEU A 17 -4.06 -9.76 6.97
C LEU A 17 -4.20 -11.08 6.21
N ALA A 18 -5.42 -11.41 5.77
CA ALA A 18 -5.70 -12.61 4.97
C ALA A 18 -5.48 -12.39 3.47
N VAL A 19 -4.64 -11.42 3.11
CA VAL A 19 -4.31 -11.01 1.74
C VAL A 19 -3.01 -11.68 1.30
N VAL A 20 -2.63 -11.54 0.03
CA VAL A 20 -1.29 -11.86 -0.48
C VAL A 20 -0.24 -11.23 0.44
N ASN A 21 0.36 -12.08 1.25
CA ASN A 21 1.49 -11.75 2.09
C ASN A 21 2.71 -12.42 1.52
N ILE A 22 3.64 -11.60 1.03
CA ILE A 22 5.02 -12.06 0.94
C ILE A 22 5.48 -12.22 2.38
N SER A 23 5.88 -13.42 2.79
CA SER A 23 6.41 -13.62 4.13
C SER A 23 7.78 -12.96 4.24
N SER A 24 8.10 -12.39 5.40
CA SER A 24 9.45 -11.92 5.72
C SER A 24 10.53 -13.00 5.57
N THR A 25 10.15 -14.27 5.55
CA THR A 25 11.06 -15.42 5.36
C THR A 25 11.17 -15.89 3.91
N GLU A 26 10.38 -15.32 2.99
CA GLU A 26 10.44 -15.67 1.58
C GLU A 26 11.67 -15.07 0.90
N ILE A 27 12.28 -15.87 0.02
CA ILE A 27 13.42 -15.44 -0.79
C ILE A 27 12.93 -14.34 -1.74
N GLY A 28 13.51 -13.15 -1.63
CA GLY A 28 13.12 -11.98 -2.41
C GLY A 28 12.28 -10.96 -1.64
N ALA A 29 11.92 -11.23 -0.38
CA ALA A 29 11.29 -10.24 0.50
C ALA A 29 12.19 -9.01 0.69
N LEU A 30 11.63 -7.82 0.48
CA LEU A 30 12.31 -6.55 0.70
C LEU A 30 12.16 -6.14 2.17
N SER A 31 13.28 -5.94 2.87
CA SER A 31 13.22 -5.48 4.27
C SER A 31 12.71 -4.04 4.36
N LYS A 32 12.09 -3.67 5.49
CA LYS A 32 11.63 -2.28 5.71
C LYS A 32 12.78 -1.28 5.63
N GLU A 33 13.96 -1.62 6.14
CA GLU A 33 15.14 -0.74 6.06
C GLU A 33 15.65 -0.54 4.63
N ALA A 34 15.41 -1.51 3.74
CA ALA A 34 15.72 -1.35 2.31
C ALA A 34 14.66 -0.50 1.62
N ALA A 35 13.38 -0.74 1.92
CA ALA A 35 12.27 0.07 1.42
C ALA A 35 12.36 1.55 1.85
N GLU A 36 12.76 1.84 3.09
CA GLU A 36 13.00 3.21 3.56
C GLU A 36 14.10 3.91 2.76
N ARG A 37 15.16 3.18 2.38
CA ARG A 37 16.21 3.75 1.53
C ARG A 37 15.72 4.04 0.12
N ILE A 38 14.88 3.18 -0.45
CA ILE A 38 14.24 3.42 -1.74
C ILE A 38 13.38 4.68 -1.66
N LEU A 39 12.54 4.80 -0.62
CA LEU A 39 11.69 5.97 -0.40
C LEU A 39 12.48 7.27 -0.13
N GLN A 40 13.67 7.19 0.45
CA GLN A 40 14.55 8.34 0.68
C GLN A 40 15.29 8.76 -0.59
N ASN A 41 15.78 7.79 -1.37
CA ASN A 41 16.52 8.05 -2.60
C ASN A 41 15.59 8.42 -3.76
N LYS A 42 14.36 7.90 -3.72
CA LYS A 42 13.30 8.09 -4.73
C LYS A 42 13.75 7.74 -6.15
N ASP A 43 14.58 6.71 -6.25
CA ASP A 43 15.01 6.19 -7.55
C ASP A 43 13.84 5.50 -8.24
N THR A 44 13.41 6.03 -9.37
CA THR A 44 12.27 5.51 -10.14
C THR A 44 12.50 4.08 -10.59
N ASP A 45 13.76 3.68 -10.80
CA ASP A 45 14.08 2.29 -11.17
C ASP A 45 13.83 1.31 -10.03
N ASP A 46 13.75 1.76 -8.78
CA ASP A 46 13.64 0.91 -7.58
C ASP A 46 12.28 1.00 -6.87
N ILE A 47 11.45 2.03 -7.12
CA ILE A 47 10.17 2.22 -6.40
C ILE A 47 9.24 1.02 -6.55
N HIS A 48 9.19 0.40 -7.73
CA HIS A 48 8.38 -0.80 -7.97
C HIS A 48 8.76 -1.96 -7.02
N LEU A 49 9.99 -2.00 -6.49
CA LEU A 49 10.43 -3.05 -5.56
C LEU A 49 9.70 -2.99 -4.21
N LEU A 50 9.04 -1.87 -3.88
CA LEU A 50 8.22 -1.75 -2.68
C LEU A 50 7.07 -2.76 -2.64
N MET A 51 6.65 -3.31 -3.79
CA MET A 51 5.68 -4.42 -3.85
C MET A 51 6.18 -5.72 -3.18
N TYR A 52 7.49 -5.83 -2.94
CA TYR A 52 8.10 -6.99 -2.29
C TYR A 52 8.25 -6.82 -0.77
N VAL A 53 7.78 -5.71 -0.19
CA VAL A 53 7.76 -5.55 1.26
C VAL A 53 6.76 -6.52 1.88
N PRO A 54 7.16 -7.32 2.88
CA PRO A 54 6.24 -8.16 3.64
C PRO A 54 5.18 -7.33 4.36
N ILE A 55 3.91 -7.63 4.10
CA ILE A 55 2.76 -7.00 4.76
C ILE A 55 2.07 -8.04 5.64
N GLU A 56 2.67 -8.41 6.78
CA GLU A 56 2.16 -9.54 7.58
C GLU A 56 0.95 -9.16 8.44
N LYS A 57 0.87 -7.89 8.83
CA LYS A 57 -0.18 -7.33 9.69
C LYS A 57 -0.61 -5.94 9.25
N LYS A 58 -1.75 -5.48 9.78
CA LYS A 58 -2.31 -4.15 9.51
C LYS A 58 -1.28 -3.02 9.64
N ALA A 59 -0.46 -3.07 10.70
CA ALA A 59 0.58 -2.07 10.93
C ALA A 59 1.63 -1.99 9.82
N ASP A 60 1.85 -3.06 9.05
CA ASP A 60 2.80 -3.06 7.93
C ASP A 60 2.22 -2.34 6.71
N LEU A 61 0.93 -2.55 6.44
CA LEU A 61 0.22 -1.83 5.36
C LEU A 61 0.11 -0.33 5.68
N ILE A 62 -0.25 0.01 6.92
CA ILE A 62 -0.26 1.41 7.40
C ILE A 62 1.12 2.02 7.20
N TRP A 63 2.17 1.34 7.65
CA TRP A 63 3.54 1.81 7.50
C TRP A 63 3.91 2.06 6.02
N LEU A 64 3.54 1.17 5.10
CA LEU A 64 3.84 1.36 3.68
C LEU A 64 3.14 2.61 3.12
N ILE A 65 1.84 2.73 3.36
CA ILE A 65 1.02 3.84 2.85
C ILE A 65 1.49 5.18 3.43
N GLU A 66 1.72 5.24 4.75
CA GLU A 66 2.21 6.46 5.40
C GLU A 66 3.61 6.84 4.92
N SER A 67 4.50 5.86 4.73
CA SER A 67 5.87 6.12 4.25
C SER A 67 5.87 6.61 2.80
N VAL A 68 4.99 6.08 1.94
CA VAL A 68 4.77 6.60 0.57
C VAL A 68 4.19 8.02 0.63
N GLY A 69 3.22 8.27 1.51
CA GLY A 69 2.64 9.60 1.72
C GLY A 69 3.66 10.64 2.12
N GLN A 70 4.58 10.28 3.01
CA GLN A 70 5.67 11.14 3.44
C GLN A 70 6.68 11.38 2.32
N ALA A 71 7.05 10.33 1.57
CA ALA A 71 7.95 10.47 0.42
C ALA A 71 7.37 11.38 -0.68
N LEU A 72 6.04 11.33 -0.89
CA LEU A 72 5.33 12.18 -1.85
C LEU A 72 5.17 13.64 -1.39
N GLU A 73 5.12 13.89 -0.07
CA GLU A 73 4.99 15.24 0.49
C GLU A 73 6.16 16.14 0.11
N ASP A 74 7.37 15.58 0.18
CA ASP A 74 8.61 16.27 -0.13
C ASP A 74 9.03 16.09 -1.61
N GLU A 75 8.10 15.72 -2.51
CA GLU A 75 8.41 15.44 -3.92
C GLU A 75 7.90 16.50 -4.87
N ASP A 76 8.73 16.89 -5.84
CA ASP A 76 8.41 17.86 -6.90
C ASP A 76 8.48 17.23 -8.30
N GLU A 77 9.09 16.05 -8.46
CA GLU A 77 9.26 15.35 -9.72
C GLU A 77 8.06 14.45 -10.06
N ASP A 78 7.41 14.74 -11.20
CA ASP A 78 6.24 13.98 -11.67
C ASP A 78 6.57 12.50 -11.96
N ASN A 79 7.80 12.17 -12.34
CA ASN A 79 8.19 10.77 -12.60
C ASN A 79 8.12 9.92 -11.32
N VAL A 80 8.62 10.44 -10.20
CA VAL A 80 8.56 9.77 -8.90
C VAL A 80 7.11 9.64 -8.44
N ALA A 81 6.33 10.72 -8.60
CA ALA A 81 4.90 10.69 -8.27
C ALA A 81 4.12 9.68 -9.11
N LEU A 82 4.48 9.50 -10.38
CA LEU A 82 3.88 8.50 -11.27
C LEU A 82 4.20 7.08 -10.80
N GLU A 83 5.45 6.77 -10.44
CA GLU A 83 5.82 5.45 -9.90
C GLU A 83 5.07 5.13 -8.58
N PHE A 84 4.85 6.13 -7.72
CA PHE A 84 4.01 5.94 -6.54
C PHE A 84 2.53 5.73 -6.89
N ALA A 85 2.01 6.42 -7.90
CA ALA A 85 0.66 6.18 -8.40
C ALA A 85 0.52 4.75 -8.97
N ASP A 86 1.53 4.27 -9.70
CA ASP A 86 1.58 2.91 -10.22
C ASP A 86 1.64 1.86 -9.10
N LEU A 87 2.47 2.09 -8.07
CA LEU A 87 2.51 1.21 -6.89
C LEU A 87 1.12 1.13 -6.22
N LEU A 88 0.43 2.26 -6.06
CA LEU A 88 -0.90 2.29 -5.45
C LEU A 88 -1.93 1.55 -6.33
N TYR A 89 -1.93 1.82 -7.64
CA TYR A 89 -2.91 1.28 -8.58
C TYR A 89 -2.70 -0.20 -8.90
N PHE A 90 -1.46 -0.65 -9.12
CA PHE A 90 -1.18 -2.04 -9.53
C PHE A 90 -0.97 -3.00 -8.36
N PHE A 91 -0.66 -2.49 -7.17
CA PHE A 91 -0.38 -3.33 -6.01
C PHE A 91 -1.30 -3.00 -4.82
N VAL A 92 -1.24 -1.78 -4.27
CA VAL A 92 -1.91 -1.52 -2.99
C VAL A 92 -3.43 -1.70 -3.06
N ILE A 93 -4.08 -1.09 -4.05
CA ILE A 93 -5.55 -1.16 -4.18
C ILE A 93 -6.01 -2.57 -4.58
N PRO A 94 -5.46 -3.23 -5.63
CA PRO A 94 -5.93 -4.56 -6.04
C PRO A 94 -5.83 -5.61 -4.94
N PHE A 95 -4.78 -5.57 -4.11
CA PHE A 95 -4.59 -6.55 -3.06
C PHE A 95 -5.31 -6.14 -1.75
N TYR A 96 -5.31 -4.86 -1.39
CA TYR A 96 -5.76 -4.42 -0.06
C TYR A 96 -7.06 -3.60 -0.05
N LYS A 97 -7.77 -3.43 -1.19
CA LYS A 97 -9.03 -2.66 -1.28
C LYS A 97 -10.03 -2.98 -0.17
N GLU A 98 -10.35 -4.26 0.05
CA GLU A 98 -11.33 -4.64 1.09
C GLU A 98 -10.91 -4.18 2.49
N TYR A 99 -9.62 -4.19 2.78
CA TYR A 99 -9.09 -3.74 4.07
C TYR A 99 -9.10 -2.22 4.16
N ILE A 100 -8.70 -1.52 3.10
CA ILE A 100 -8.74 -0.06 3.01
C ILE A 100 -10.16 0.45 3.25
N LEU A 101 -11.17 -0.15 2.61
CA LEU A 101 -12.58 0.27 2.74
C LEU A 101 -13.19 -0.03 4.11
N ARG A 102 -12.72 -1.08 4.80
CA ARG A 102 -13.20 -1.42 6.15
C ARG A 102 -12.56 -0.55 7.23
N GLU A 103 -11.35 -0.06 6.98
CA GLU A 103 -10.54 0.66 7.96
C GLU A 103 -10.47 2.15 7.62
N HIS A 104 -11.27 2.94 8.34
CA HIS A 104 -11.43 4.37 8.04
C HIS A 104 -10.10 5.14 7.96
N HIS A 105 -9.16 4.86 8.86
CA HIS A 105 -7.80 5.47 8.85
C HIS A 105 -7.05 5.17 7.55
N LEU A 106 -7.09 3.93 7.06
CA LEU A 106 -6.42 3.55 5.82
C LEU A 106 -7.06 4.23 4.61
N TYR A 107 -8.39 4.32 4.60
CA TYR A 107 -9.12 5.06 3.58
C TYR A 107 -8.71 6.54 3.55
N GLU A 108 -8.66 7.20 4.71
CA GLU A 108 -8.24 8.60 4.82
C GLU A 108 -6.79 8.79 4.34
N CYS A 109 -5.86 7.92 4.73
CA CYS A 109 -4.48 7.99 4.25
C CYS A 109 -4.37 7.83 2.72
N ILE A 110 -5.15 6.92 2.14
CA ILE A 110 -5.19 6.73 0.68
C ILE A 110 -5.85 7.93 -0.01
N ASP A 111 -6.96 8.45 0.51
CA ASP A 111 -7.63 9.62 -0.08
C ASP A 111 -6.71 10.86 -0.08
N ASP A 112 -6.00 11.11 1.03
CA ASP A 112 -5.01 12.19 1.13
C ASP A 112 -3.89 12.04 0.08
N LEU A 113 -3.39 10.81 -0.12
CA LEU A 113 -2.42 10.48 -1.16
C LEU A 113 -2.97 10.77 -2.57
N LEU A 114 -4.20 10.35 -2.85
CA LEU A 114 -4.86 10.57 -4.13
C LEU A 114 -5.11 12.06 -4.38
N VAL A 115 -5.44 12.84 -3.35
CA VAL A 115 -5.56 14.31 -3.46
C VAL A 115 -4.22 14.95 -3.80
N ARG A 116 -3.13 14.54 -3.15
CA ARG A 116 -1.77 15.01 -3.46
C ARG A 116 -1.37 14.67 -4.90
N LEU A 117 -1.61 13.44 -5.34
CA LEU A 117 -1.36 13.01 -6.71
C LEU A 117 -2.22 13.79 -7.72
N ALA A 118 -3.50 14.01 -7.43
CA ALA A 118 -4.40 14.79 -8.28
C ALA A 118 -4.02 16.27 -8.40
N SER A 119 -3.17 16.79 -7.52
CA SER A 119 -2.69 18.17 -7.59
C SER A 119 -1.55 18.37 -8.60
N ARG A 120 -0.95 17.28 -9.08
CA ARG A 120 0.11 17.30 -10.10
C ARG A 120 -0.44 17.71 -11.45
N THR A 121 0.40 18.26 -12.33
CA THR A 121 0.00 18.62 -13.70
C THR A 121 0.39 17.55 -14.73
N HIS A 122 0.19 16.28 -14.39
CA HIS A 122 0.58 15.12 -15.21
C HIS A 122 -0.65 14.26 -15.58
N SER A 123 -0.94 14.11 -16.87
CA SER A 123 -2.16 13.43 -17.36
C SER A 123 -2.28 11.97 -16.93
N ASP A 124 -1.15 11.25 -16.89
CA ASP A 124 -1.17 9.83 -16.55
C ASP A 124 -1.44 9.62 -15.06
N ILE A 125 -0.95 10.54 -14.20
CA ILE A 125 -1.24 10.53 -12.77
C ILE A 125 -2.74 10.78 -12.56
N HIS A 126 -3.34 11.74 -13.25
CA HIS A 126 -4.79 11.98 -13.17
C HIS A 126 -5.59 10.73 -13.58
N THR A 127 -5.18 10.07 -14.67
CA THR A 127 -5.86 8.86 -15.17
C THR A 127 -5.83 7.74 -14.12
N LEU A 128 -4.68 7.53 -13.47
CA LEU A 128 -4.54 6.54 -12.40
C LEU A 128 -5.37 6.92 -11.17
N VAL A 129 -5.35 8.19 -10.76
CA VAL A 129 -6.14 8.66 -9.61
C VAL A 129 -7.63 8.47 -9.83
N ASP A 130 -8.14 8.80 -11.02
CA ASP A 130 -9.56 8.62 -11.33
C ASP A 130 -9.93 7.12 -11.28
N ALA A 131 -9.10 6.25 -11.88
CA ALA A 131 -9.33 4.80 -11.81
C ALA A 131 -9.29 4.26 -10.37
N MET A 132 -8.34 4.71 -9.55
CA MET A 132 -8.25 4.33 -8.14
C MET A 132 -9.47 4.79 -7.33
N ARG A 133 -10.01 5.98 -7.61
CA ARG A 133 -11.22 6.48 -6.94
C ARG A 133 -12.46 5.70 -7.32
N ASP A 134 -12.61 5.35 -8.60
CA ASP A 134 -13.68 4.48 -9.07
C ASP A 134 -13.59 3.13 -8.34
N ASP A 135 -12.39 2.53 -8.30
CA ASP A 135 -12.15 1.28 -7.58
C ASP A 135 -12.43 1.39 -6.07
N LEU A 136 -12.29 2.54 -5.42
CA LEU A 136 -12.57 2.70 -3.99
C LEU A 136 -14.02 3.09 -3.68
N THR A 137 -14.85 3.36 -4.69
CA THR A 137 -16.25 3.76 -4.51
C THR A 137 -17.27 2.71 -4.99
N GLU A 138 -16.86 1.78 -5.86
CA GLU A 138 -17.64 0.61 -6.32
C GLU A 138 -17.52 -0.62 -5.40
#